data_AF-A0A9D6Y0P5-F1
#
_entry.id   AF-A0A9D6Y0P5-F1
#
_cell.length_a   1.000
_cell.length_b   1.000
_cell.length_c   1.000
_cell.angle_alpha   90.00
_cell.angle_beta   90.00
_cell.angle_gamma   90.00
#
_symmetry.space_group_name_H-M   'P 1'
#
loop_
_entity.id
_entity.type
_entity.pdbx_description
1 polymer ?
#
loop_
_entity_poly.entity_id
_entity_poly.type
_entity_poly.pdbx_seq_one_letter_code
_entity_poly.pdbx_strand_id
1 'polypeptide(L)' 'MRCGACQTENRPGVRFCEECGARLEAACPACGAPVPA' A
#
# COMPACT_ATOMS: atom_id res chain seq x y z
N MET A 1 -8.88 -0.44 3.88
CA MET A 1 -8.09 -0.19 2.65
C MET A 1 -7.88 -1.53 2.00
N ARG A 2 -8.50 -1.76 0.84
CA ARG A 2 -8.41 -3.06 0.18
C ARG A 2 -7.08 -3.20 -0.56
N CYS A 3 -6.34 -4.27 -0.28
CA CYS A 3 -5.10 -4.56 -0.98
C CYS A 3 -5.40 -4.97 -2.43
N GLY A 4 -4.77 -4.30 -3.41
CA GLY A 4 -4.92 -4.68 -4.81
C GLY A 4 -4.33 -6.05 -5.17
N ALA A 5 -3.36 -6.55 -4.40
CA ALA A 5 -2.65 -7.79 -4.69
C ALA A 5 -3.39 -9.05 -4.17
N CYS A 6 -3.82 -9.05 -2.91
CA CYS A 6 -4.47 -10.22 -2.27
C CYS A 6 -5.93 -9.95 -1.83
N GLN A 7 -6.45 -8.75 -2.06
CA GLN A 7 -7.84 -8.36 -1.75
C GLN A 7 -8.19 -8.27 -0.25
N THR A 8 -7.21 -8.43 0.66
CA THR A 8 -7.39 -8.26 2.11
C THR A 8 -7.77 -6.82 2.47
N GLU A 9 -8.68 -6.69 3.43
CA GLU A 9 -9.05 -5.40 4.01
C GLU A 9 -8.02 -5.02 5.10
N ASN A 10 -7.26 -3.95 4.86
CA ASN A 10 -6.23 -3.46 5.77
C ASN A 10 -6.69 -2.24 6.55
N ARG A 11 -6.09 -2.03 7.73
CA ARG A 11 -6.34 -0.87 8.59
C ARG A 11 -5.89 0.43 7.90
N PRO A 12 -6.58 1.57 8.11
CA PRO A 12 -6.13 2.85 7.57
C PRO A 12 -4.73 3.22 8.08
N GLY A 13 -3.88 3.78 7.21
CA GLY A 13 -2.55 4.27 7.57
C GLY A 13 -1.43 3.21 7.61
N VAL A 14 -1.72 1.93 7.34
CA VAL A 14 -0.67 0.92 7.17
C VAL A 14 0.03 1.07 5.81
N ARG A 15 1.36 1.03 5.80
CA ARG A 15 2.16 1.21 4.58
C ARG A 15 2.22 -0.04 3.69
N PHE A 16 2.07 -1.21 4.32
CA PHE A 16 2.16 -2.53 3.70
C PHE A 16 0.96 -3.38 4.12
N CYS A 17 0.58 -4.32 3.26
CA CYS A 17 -0.47 -5.29 3.52
C CYS A 17 -0.05 -6.20 4.67
N GLU A 18 -0.90 -6.31 5.68
CA GLU A 18 -0.63 -7.08 6.89
C GLU A 18 -0.68 -8.61 6.65
N GLU A 19 -1.17 -9.03 5.48
CA GLU A 19 -1.25 -10.44 5.08
C GLU A 19 -0.13 -10.81 4.09
N CYS A 20 -0.01 -10.08 2.97
CA CYS A 20 0.89 -10.47 1.88
C CYS A 20 2.16 -9.60 1.78
N GLY A 21 2.27 -8.51 2.56
CA GLY A 21 3.41 -7.60 2.53
C GLY A 21 3.45 -6.61 1.35
N ALA A 22 2.46 -6.64 0.44
CA ALA A 22 2.41 -5.70 -0.69
C ALA A 22 2.31 -4.24 -0.19
N ARG A 23 3.04 -3.32 -0.81
CA ARG A 23 2.97 -1.89 -0.45
C ARG A 23 1.61 -1.32 -0.85
N LEU A 24 0.96 -0.65 0.10
CA LEU A 24 -0.38 -0.08 -0.09
C LEU A 24 -0.36 1.42 -0.40
N GLU A 25 0.68 2.12 0.04
CA GLU A 25 0.88 3.53 -0.29
C GLU A 25 1.31 3.70 -1.75
N ALA A 26 0.69 4.67 -2.43
CA ALA A 26 1.10 5.09 -3.75
C ALA A 26 2.52 5.66 -3.69
N ALA A 27 3.37 5.24 -4.63
CA ALA A 27 4.73 5.72 -4.76
C ALA A 27 4.95 6.28 -6.17
N CYS A 28 5.80 7.29 -6.28
CA CYS A 28 6.19 7.84 -7.57
C CYS A 28 6.88 6.75 -8.41
N PRO A 29 6.40 6.46 -9.64
CA PRO A 29 7.01 5.43 -10.48
C PRO A 29 8.43 5.81 -10.95
N ALA A 30 8.79 7.09 -10.94
CA ALA A 30 10.11 7.55 -11.36
C ALA A 30 11.20 7.42 -10.28
N CYS A 31 10.85 7.59 -8.99
CA CYS A 31 11.84 7.64 -7.90
C CYS A 31 11.50 6.76 -6.69
N GLY A 32 10.31 6.16 -6.62
CA GLY A 32 9.88 5.30 -5.52
C GLY A 32 9.51 6.02 -4.22
N ALA A 33 9.55 7.35 -4.18
CA ALA A 33 9.14 8.13 -3.02
C ALA A 33 7.62 8.01 -2.76
N PRO A 34 7.18 8.01 -1.49
CA PRO A 34 5.75 7.99 -1.16
C PRO A 34 5.05 9.26 -1.66
N VAL A 35 3.86 9.11 -2.25
CA VAL A 35 3.01 10.24 -2.67
C VAL A 35 2.18 10.68 -1.47
N PRO A 36 2.19 11.97 -1.09
CA PRO A 36 1.31 12.49 -0.04
C PRO A 36 -0.15 12.23 -0.40
N ALA A 37 -0.97 11.92 0.61
CA ALA A 37 -2.41 11.73 0.45
C ALA A 37 -3.13 13.03 0.09
#